data_AF-A0A150PG09-F1
#
_entry.id   AF-A0A150PG09-F1
#
_cell.length_a   1.000
_cell.length_b   1.000
_cell.length_c   1.000
_cell.angle_alpha   90.00
_cell.angle_beta   90.00
_cell.angle_gamma   90.00
#
_symmetry.space_group_name_H-M   'P 1'
#
loop_
_entity.id
_entity.type
_entity.pdbx_description
1 polymer ?
#
loop_
_entity_poly.entity_id
_entity_poly.type
_entity_poly.pdbx_seq_one_letter_code
_entity_poly.pdbx_strand_id
1 'polypeptide(L)'
;MLAPVAAPARTVETSRLLWRTRGEHWDYEFICVPEIPSLPGWLTTLEAVLGDADAGAGELRYGLLEVDDAAARAPRAFAYVAARFLDPARRDWTGRQVQHFAVWFPPVPPEAVDALPAEVPADWHLRVLAGLAATYGSGEVFGLPEEAIRAWKRGHRESRAARAMEIVKRTPPVALFDEGEPAPSLPGAAQRPWKRMPTLKKKSHEPLRTPREVSLVVAGERRGGLRRLFGCFTALAMTLVAVQQLVACGASIHPG
;
A
#
# COMPACT_ATOMS: atom_id res chain seq x y z
N MET A 1 22.58 13.31 33.81
CA MET A 1 23.09 13.19 32.42
C MET A 1 21.87 13.22 31.51
N LEU A 2 21.71 14.26 30.69
CA LEU A 2 20.65 14.31 29.68
C LEU A 2 21.02 13.30 28.59
N ALA A 3 20.11 12.39 28.25
CA ALA A 3 20.30 11.51 27.11
C ALA A 3 20.53 12.35 25.85
N PRO A 4 21.45 11.98 24.94
CA PRO A 4 21.63 12.69 23.70
C PRO A 4 20.30 12.70 22.95
N VAL A 5 19.79 13.90 22.63
CA VAL A 5 18.63 14.08 21.76
C VAL A 5 19.01 13.44 20.42
N ALA A 6 18.23 12.45 19.99
CA ALA A 6 18.47 11.78 18.71
C ALA A 6 18.47 12.84 17.61
N ALA A 7 19.50 12.84 16.76
CA ALA A 7 19.56 13.79 15.65
C ALA A 7 18.36 13.56 14.72
N PRO A 8 17.72 14.63 14.22
CA PRO A 8 16.53 14.51 13.38
C PRO A 8 16.89 13.75 12.10
N ALA A 9 15.95 12.92 11.64
CA ALA A 9 16.11 12.21 10.38
C ALA A 9 16.18 13.22 9.22
N ARG A 10 17.31 13.25 8.51
CA ARG A 10 17.60 14.24 7.46
C ARG A 10 17.19 13.80 6.05
N THR A 11 16.90 12.52 5.87
CA THR A 11 16.58 11.93 4.58
C THR A 11 15.36 11.01 4.70
N VAL A 12 14.60 10.92 3.60
CA VAL A 12 13.49 9.99 3.43
C VAL A 12 13.93 8.85 2.54
N GLU A 13 14.05 7.66 3.13
CA GLU A 13 14.25 6.42 2.39
C GLU A 13 12.91 5.87 1.90
N THR A 14 12.86 5.40 0.65
CA THR A 14 11.66 4.78 0.07
C THR A 14 11.26 3.49 0.79
N SER A 15 12.22 2.78 1.40
CA SER A 15 12.00 1.63 2.30
C SER A 15 11.15 1.98 3.54
N ARG A 16 10.99 3.26 3.87
CA ARG A 16 10.23 3.79 5.02
C ARG A 16 9.11 4.75 4.59
N LEU A 17 8.81 4.78 3.29
CA LEU A 17 7.78 5.63 2.72
C LEU A 17 6.62 4.77 2.19
N LEU A 18 5.43 5.03 2.72
CA LEU A 18 4.19 4.60 2.11
C LEU A 18 3.65 5.74 1.26
N TRP A 19 3.45 5.49 -0.03
CA TRP A 19 2.95 6.48 -0.96
C TRP A 19 1.91 5.89 -1.90
N ARG A 20 0.70 6.45 -1.79
CA ARG A 20 -0.41 6.20 -2.70
C ARG A 20 -0.73 7.47 -3.47
N THR A 21 -0.91 7.32 -4.78
CA THR A 21 -1.20 8.44 -5.67
C THR A 21 -1.96 7.96 -6.89
N ARG A 22 -2.43 8.88 -7.72
CA ARG A 22 -2.92 8.59 -9.07
C ARG A 22 -1.89 8.99 -10.12
N GLY A 23 -2.03 8.49 -11.35
CA GLY A 23 -1.24 8.95 -12.50
C GLY A 23 -2.07 9.80 -13.43
N GLU A 24 -1.57 9.98 -14.65
CA GLU A 24 -2.26 10.77 -15.66
C GLU A 24 -3.59 10.13 -16.07
N HIS A 25 -3.59 8.81 -16.32
CA HIS A 25 -4.74 8.04 -16.81
C HIS A 25 -5.22 6.94 -15.85
N TRP A 26 -4.84 7.01 -14.58
CA TRP A 26 -5.21 5.98 -13.61
C TRP A 26 -5.30 6.47 -12.19
N ASP A 27 -6.11 5.78 -11.38
CA ASP A 27 -6.46 6.24 -10.04
C ASP A 27 -5.79 5.44 -8.91
N TYR A 28 -5.30 6.19 -7.93
CA TYR A 28 -5.00 5.83 -6.54
C TYR A 28 -4.42 4.43 -6.25
N GLU A 29 -3.23 4.18 -6.80
CA GLU A 29 -2.41 2.99 -6.50
C GLU A 29 -1.29 3.31 -5.53
N PHE A 30 -0.82 2.27 -4.83
CA PHE A 30 0.45 2.32 -4.13
C PHE A 30 1.60 2.25 -5.13
N ILE A 31 2.46 3.27 -5.11
CA ILE A 31 3.69 3.31 -5.90
C ILE A 31 4.94 3.26 -5.00
N CYS A 32 4.76 3.38 -3.68
CA CYS A 32 5.77 3.08 -2.70
C CYS A 32 5.10 2.39 -1.51
N VAL A 33 5.64 1.23 -1.12
CA VAL A 33 5.21 0.49 0.06
C VAL A 33 6.45 0.25 0.91
N PRO A 34 6.45 0.64 2.19
CA PRO A 34 7.63 0.55 3.02
C PRO A 34 7.93 -0.91 3.35
N GLU A 35 9.21 -1.19 3.46
CA GLU A 35 9.75 -2.43 4.03
C GLU A 35 9.81 -2.34 5.56
N ILE A 36 9.88 -1.10 6.10
CA ILE A 36 9.91 -0.80 7.52
C ILE A 36 8.89 0.31 7.85
N PRO A 37 7.88 0.05 8.68
CA PRO A 37 7.49 -1.27 9.18
C PRO A 37 7.01 -2.17 8.04
N SER A 38 7.04 -3.49 8.24
CA SER A 38 6.41 -4.45 7.33
C SER A 38 5.03 -4.81 7.86
N LEU A 39 3.98 -4.58 7.06
CA LEU A 39 2.59 -4.86 7.42
C LEU A 39 1.83 -5.57 6.30
N PRO A 40 0.87 -6.44 6.64
CA PRO A 40 -0.20 -6.80 5.73
C PRO A 40 -1.21 -5.63 5.60
N GLY A 41 -1.77 -5.42 4.40
CA GLY A 41 -2.96 -4.59 4.23
C GLY A 41 -2.78 -3.08 4.45
N TRP A 42 -1.83 -2.48 3.73
CA TRP A 42 -1.49 -1.05 3.84
C TRP A 42 -2.64 -0.06 3.61
N LEU A 43 -3.64 -0.41 2.79
CA LEU A 43 -4.79 0.46 2.55
C LEU A 43 -5.52 0.83 3.84
N THR A 44 -5.82 -0.17 4.67
CA THR A 44 -6.52 0.05 5.96
C THR A 44 -5.68 0.84 6.96
N THR A 45 -4.35 0.76 6.87
CA THR A 45 -3.44 1.54 7.72
C THR A 45 -3.38 2.98 7.24
N LEU A 46 -3.28 3.20 5.93
CA LEU A 46 -3.29 4.52 5.31
C LEU A 46 -4.57 5.28 5.65
N GLU A 47 -5.73 4.64 5.52
CA GLU A 47 -7.05 5.22 5.85
C GLU A 47 -7.15 5.59 7.33
N ALA A 48 -6.66 4.73 8.24
CA ALA A 48 -6.65 5.04 9.67
C ALA A 48 -5.72 6.22 10.02
N VAL A 49 -4.58 6.34 9.34
CA VAL A 49 -3.62 7.44 9.55
C VAL A 49 -4.17 8.76 9.00
N LEU A 50 -4.66 8.78 7.76
CA LEU A 50 -5.03 10.01 7.03
C LEU A 50 -6.51 10.40 7.16
N GLY A 51 -7.38 9.46 7.55
CA GLY A 51 -8.83 9.68 7.64
C GLY A 51 -9.45 10.26 6.37
N ASP A 52 -10.60 10.91 6.53
CA ASP A 52 -11.40 11.42 5.41
C ASP A 52 -11.16 12.92 5.10
N ALA A 53 -10.18 13.55 5.76
CA ALA A 53 -9.91 14.99 5.61
C ALA A 53 -9.52 15.36 4.18
N ASP A 54 -9.92 16.53 3.68
CA ASP A 54 -9.61 17.00 2.31
C ASP A 54 -8.10 17.16 2.07
N ALA A 55 -7.62 16.82 0.87
CA ALA A 55 -6.24 17.04 0.45
C ALA A 55 -5.88 18.53 0.36
N GLY A 56 -6.87 19.39 0.08
CA GLY A 56 -6.68 20.83 0.04
C GLY A 56 -6.50 21.48 1.41
N ALA A 57 -6.82 20.77 2.50
CA ALA A 57 -6.75 21.33 3.85
C ALA A 57 -5.32 21.50 4.38
N GLY A 58 -4.33 20.85 3.75
CA GLY A 58 -2.92 20.95 4.17
C GLY A 58 -2.64 20.41 5.58
N GLU A 59 -3.54 19.60 6.14
CA GLU A 59 -3.40 19.01 7.49
C GLU A 59 -2.22 18.04 7.52
N LEU A 60 -1.28 18.27 8.44
CA LEU A 60 -0.17 17.38 8.72
C LEU A 60 -0.51 16.53 9.93
N ARG A 61 -0.17 15.24 9.89
CA ARG A 61 -0.45 14.30 10.97
C ARG A 61 0.82 13.65 11.45
N TYR A 62 0.83 13.28 12.73
CA TYR A 62 1.92 12.51 13.30
C TYR A 62 1.40 11.60 14.42
N GLY A 63 2.10 10.51 14.70
CA GLY A 63 1.69 9.58 15.74
C GLY A 63 2.56 8.33 15.81
N LEU A 64 2.04 7.33 16.51
CA LEU A 64 2.68 6.03 16.69
C LEU A 64 1.87 4.94 16.00
N LEU A 65 2.57 4.04 15.31
CA LEU A 65 2.07 2.77 14.82
C LEU A 65 2.73 1.65 15.63
N GLU A 66 1.95 0.94 16.42
CA GLU A 66 2.36 -0.28 17.09
C GLU A 66 2.05 -1.48 16.22
N VAL A 67 3.07 -2.29 15.96
CA VAL A 67 2.99 -3.53 15.21
C VAL A 67 3.27 -4.67 16.18
N ASP A 68 2.22 -5.45 16.45
CA ASP A 68 2.30 -6.68 17.21
C ASP A 68 2.89 -7.77 16.32
N ASP A 69 4.13 -8.13 16.58
CA ASP A 69 4.84 -9.14 15.83
C ASP A 69 4.85 -10.45 16.61
N ALA A 70 4.22 -11.48 16.04
CA ALA A 70 4.11 -12.80 16.67
C ALA A 70 5.49 -13.42 17.01
N ALA A 71 6.55 -13.00 16.31
CA ALA A 71 7.91 -13.44 16.58
C ALA A 71 8.66 -12.58 17.63
N ALA A 72 8.14 -11.41 17.99
CA ALA A 72 8.78 -10.48 18.92
C ALA A 72 8.26 -10.66 20.36
N ARG A 73 9.11 -10.35 21.35
CA ARG A 73 8.73 -10.40 22.78
C ARG A 73 7.81 -9.25 23.21
N ALA A 74 7.75 -8.18 22.42
CA ALA A 74 6.91 -7.01 22.66
C ALA A 74 6.55 -6.34 21.32
N PRO A 75 5.42 -5.61 21.25
CA PRO A 75 5.04 -4.84 20.08
C PRO A 75 6.13 -3.83 19.71
N ARG A 76 6.37 -3.69 18.40
CA ARG A 76 7.31 -2.69 17.86
C ARG A 76 6.55 -1.42 17.53
N ALA A 77 6.95 -0.31 18.13
CA ALA A 77 6.37 0.99 17.83
C ALA A 77 7.21 1.72 16.75
N PHE A 78 6.51 2.40 15.84
CA PHE A 78 7.09 3.19 14.76
C PHE A 78 6.47 4.58 14.78
N ALA A 79 7.31 5.60 14.96
CA ALA A 79 6.88 6.97 14.78
C ALA A 79 6.56 7.22 13.30
N TYR A 80 5.55 8.04 13.03
CA TYR A 80 5.20 8.43 11.66
C TYR A 80 4.83 9.91 11.57
N VAL A 81 5.07 10.47 10.38
CA VAL A 81 4.41 11.69 9.89
C VAL A 81 3.63 11.37 8.62
N ALA A 82 2.54 12.08 8.39
CA ALA A 82 1.64 11.80 7.28
C ALA A 82 1.02 13.07 6.72
N ALA A 83 0.77 13.05 5.41
CA ALA A 83 0.17 14.16 4.69
C ALA A 83 -0.74 13.63 3.56
N ARG A 84 -1.87 14.31 3.40
CA ARG A 84 -2.72 14.25 2.20
C ARG A 84 -2.62 15.61 1.52
N PHE A 85 -2.21 15.65 0.26
CA PHE A 85 -1.90 16.91 -0.42
C PHE A 85 -2.15 16.84 -1.93
N LEU A 86 -2.27 18.01 -2.54
CA LEU A 86 -2.40 18.16 -4.00
C LEU A 86 -1.02 18.44 -4.62
N ASP A 87 -0.74 17.82 -5.77
CA ASP A 87 0.42 18.07 -6.60
C ASP A 87 0.29 19.48 -7.22
N PRO A 88 1.22 20.41 -6.95
CA PRO A 88 1.18 21.74 -7.55
C PRO A 88 1.54 21.72 -9.04
N ALA A 89 2.31 20.73 -9.50
CA ALA A 89 2.86 20.67 -10.85
C ALA A 89 2.03 19.80 -11.79
N ARG A 90 1.34 18.77 -11.29
CA ARG A 90 0.69 17.75 -12.13
C ARG A 90 -0.82 17.78 -12.09
N ARG A 91 -1.41 17.52 -13.25
CA ARG A 91 -2.84 17.34 -13.47
C ARG A 91 -3.09 16.00 -14.14
N ASP A 92 -4.24 15.37 -13.84
CA ASP A 92 -4.68 14.19 -14.59
C ASP A 92 -5.21 14.58 -15.98
N TRP A 93 -5.56 13.57 -16.78
CA TRP A 93 -6.12 13.75 -18.13
C TRP A 93 -7.42 14.59 -18.17
N THR A 94 -8.09 14.78 -17.03
CA THR A 94 -9.30 15.60 -16.88
C THR A 94 -9.00 17.02 -16.40
N GLY A 95 -7.73 17.39 -16.19
CA GLY A 95 -7.30 18.70 -15.70
C GLY A 95 -7.34 18.89 -14.18
N ARG A 96 -7.75 17.87 -13.42
CA ARG A 96 -7.81 17.91 -11.94
C ARG A 96 -6.39 17.81 -11.37
N GLN A 97 -6.10 18.51 -10.27
CA GLN A 97 -4.81 18.37 -9.58
C GLN A 97 -4.64 16.96 -9.03
N VAL A 98 -3.43 16.40 -9.19
CA VAL A 98 -3.11 15.07 -8.67
C VAL A 98 -3.11 15.08 -7.15
N GLN A 99 -3.70 14.05 -6.55
CA GLN A 99 -3.75 13.94 -5.10
C GLN A 99 -2.82 12.82 -4.61
N HIS A 100 -2.06 13.13 -3.57
CA HIS A 100 -1.11 12.24 -2.93
C HIS A 100 -1.50 11.93 -1.49
N PHE A 101 -1.16 10.72 -1.07
CA PHE A 101 -1.27 10.24 0.30
C PHE A 101 0.08 9.65 0.70
N ALA A 102 0.79 10.32 1.61
CA ALA A 102 2.12 9.92 2.02
C ALA A 102 2.18 9.70 3.54
N VAL A 103 2.83 8.61 3.95
CA VAL A 103 3.20 8.32 5.34
C VAL A 103 4.67 7.96 5.35
N TRP A 104 5.44 8.70 6.14
CA TRP A 104 6.86 8.43 6.35
C TRP A 104 7.08 7.93 7.77
N PHE A 105 7.89 6.88 7.89
CA PHE A 105 8.30 6.28 9.16
C PHE A 105 9.77 6.65 9.48
N PRO A 106 10.02 7.87 10.02
CA PRO A 106 11.37 8.31 10.33
C PRO A 106 12.08 7.32 11.25
N PRO A 107 13.40 7.10 11.08
CA PRO A 107 14.20 6.23 11.94
C PRO A 107 14.51 6.88 13.30
N VAL A 108 13.50 7.45 13.96
CA VAL A 108 13.58 8.03 15.30
C VAL A 108 12.97 7.06 16.31
N PRO A 109 13.42 7.09 17.57
CA PRO A 109 12.87 6.21 18.58
C PRO A 109 11.42 6.63 18.94
N PRO A 110 10.54 5.70 19.36
CA PRO A 110 9.12 5.99 19.62
C PRO A 110 8.89 7.10 20.64
N GLU A 111 9.75 7.25 21.63
CA GLU A 111 9.70 8.31 22.64
C GLU A 111 9.93 9.72 22.07
N ALA A 112 10.53 9.85 20.88
CA ALA A 112 10.78 11.13 20.23
C ALA A 112 9.60 11.60 19.35
N VAL A 113 8.49 10.85 19.31
CA VAL A 113 7.34 11.15 18.43
C VAL A 113 6.75 12.55 18.65
N ASP A 114 6.78 13.07 19.88
CA ASP A 114 6.25 14.41 20.19
C ASP A 114 7.18 15.54 19.76
N ALA A 115 8.44 15.24 19.44
CA ALA A 115 9.38 16.21 18.88
C ALA A 115 9.24 16.36 17.35
N LEU A 116 8.57 15.42 16.67
CA LEU A 116 8.44 15.40 15.20
C LEU A 116 7.95 16.73 14.59
N PRO A 117 6.91 17.41 15.13
CA PRO A 117 6.45 18.67 14.56
C PRO A 117 7.49 19.80 14.56
N ALA A 118 8.47 19.74 15.47
CA ALA A 118 9.57 20.70 15.55
C ALA A 118 10.78 20.29 14.69
N GLU A 119 10.96 18.99 14.47
CA GLU A 119 12.12 18.44 13.76
C GLU A 119 11.89 18.25 12.25
N VAL A 120 10.64 18.03 11.83
CA VAL A 120 10.29 17.75 10.43
C VAL A 120 9.78 19.01 9.75
N PRO A 121 10.34 19.41 8.60
CA PRO A 121 9.82 20.55 7.84
C PRO A 121 8.34 20.42 7.51
N ALA A 122 7.56 21.50 7.65
CA ALA A 122 6.11 21.48 7.38
C ALA A 122 5.77 21.15 5.91
N ASP A 123 6.73 21.34 5.01
CA ASP A 123 6.66 21.05 3.58
C ASP A 123 7.35 19.74 3.18
N TRP A 124 7.71 18.86 4.14
CA TRP A 124 8.46 17.61 3.89
C TRP A 124 7.88 16.79 2.72
N HIS A 125 6.55 16.74 2.61
CA HIS A 125 5.82 15.97 1.61
C HIS A 125 6.02 16.54 0.19
N LEU A 126 6.15 17.86 0.05
CA LEU A 126 6.48 18.51 -1.21
C LEU A 126 7.95 18.30 -1.57
N ARG A 127 8.85 18.35 -0.59
CA ARG A 127 10.28 18.04 -0.78
C ARG A 127 10.47 16.60 -1.25
N VAL A 128 9.76 15.64 -0.65
CA VAL A 128 9.72 14.24 -1.11
C VAL A 128 9.19 14.14 -2.54
N LEU A 129 8.06 14.78 -2.85
CA LEU A 129 7.51 14.77 -4.20
C LEU A 129 8.49 15.35 -5.24
N ALA A 130 9.19 16.43 -4.90
CA ALA A 130 10.19 17.05 -5.76
C ALA A 130 11.40 16.13 -5.97
N GLY A 131 11.92 15.51 -4.91
CA GLY A 131 13.03 14.54 -4.99
C GLY A 131 12.67 13.29 -5.81
N LEU A 132 11.40 12.88 -5.79
CA LEU A 132 10.89 11.77 -6.60
C LEU A 132 10.44 12.21 -8.00
N ALA A 133 10.48 13.49 -8.37
CA ALA A 133 9.84 14.01 -9.56
C ALA A 133 10.40 13.43 -10.87
N ALA A 134 11.71 13.16 -10.94
CA ALA A 134 12.33 12.55 -12.12
C ALA A 134 11.84 11.10 -12.32
N THR A 135 11.68 10.35 -11.23
CA THR A 135 11.22 8.97 -11.26
C THR A 135 9.71 8.89 -11.47
N TYR A 136 8.94 9.54 -10.61
CA TYR A 136 7.49 9.53 -10.67
C TYR A 136 6.95 10.24 -11.91
N GLY A 137 7.52 11.39 -12.28
CA GLY A 137 7.11 12.16 -13.46
C GLY A 137 7.50 11.53 -14.80
N SER A 138 8.19 10.39 -14.81
CA SER A 138 8.50 9.67 -16.03
C SER A 138 7.22 9.13 -16.71
N GLY A 139 7.29 8.94 -18.03
CA GLY A 139 6.21 8.28 -18.79
C GLY A 139 5.95 6.83 -18.35
N GLU A 140 6.92 6.21 -17.67
CA GLU A 140 6.81 4.83 -17.15
C GLU A 140 5.97 4.73 -15.88
N VAL A 141 5.80 5.84 -15.14
CA VAL A 141 5.05 5.86 -13.88
C VAL A 141 3.82 6.76 -13.98
N PHE A 142 4.01 8.06 -14.22
CA PHE A 142 2.90 9.02 -14.27
C PHE A 142 2.14 8.95 -15.61
N GLY A 143 2.86 9.03 -16.73
CA GLY A 143 2.29 9.20 -18.08
C GLY A 143 1.87 7.92 -18.79
N LEU A 144 1.65 6.82 -18.05
CA LEU A 144 1.31 5.53 -18.68
C LEU A 144 -0.05 5.64 -19.40
N PRO A 145 -0.16 5.38 -20.72
CA PRO A 145 -1.41 5.55 -21.47
C PRO A 145 -2.49 4.56 -21.04
N GLU A 146 -3.76 4.95 -21.12
CA GLU A 146 -4.89 4.09 -20.72
C GLU A 146 -4.92 2.73 -21.46
N GLU A 147 -4.54 2.71 -22.74
CA GLU A 147 -4.47 1.50 -23.54
C GLU A 147 -3.42 0.52 -23.01
N ALA A 148 -2.24 1.04 -22.64
CA ALA A 148 -1.19 0.26 -22.00
C ALA A 148 -1.67 -0.29 -20.65
N ILE A 149 -2.46 0.48 -19.90
CA ILE A 149 -3.07 0.04 -18.63
C ILE A 149 -4.07 -1.11 -18.85
N ARG A 150 -4.94 -0.99 -19.87
CA ARG A 150 -5.93 -2.03 -20.21
C ARG A 150 -5.27 -3.30 -20.76
N ALA A 151 -4.18 -3.15 -21.52
CA ALA A 151 -3.38 -4.28 -21.99
C ALA A 151 -2.66 -4.99 -20.84
N TRP A 152 -2.12 -4.22 -19.88
CA TRP A 152 -1.48 -4.74 -18.68
C TRP A 152 -2.42 -5.68 -17.92
N LYS A 153 -3.64 -5.21 -17.61
CA LYS A 153 -4.67 -5.97 -16.87
C LYS A 153 -5.03 -7.32 -17.51
N ARG A 154 -4.88 -7.46 -18.84
CA ARG A 154 -5.31 -8.66 -19.57
C ARG A 154 -4.21 -9.71 -19.78
N GLY A 155 -2.93 -9.36 -19.60
CA GLY A 155 -1.82 -10.22 -20.04
C GLY A 155 -0.62 -10.35 -19.11
N HIS A 156 -0.55 -9.63 -17.99
CA HIS A 156 0.65 -9.61 -17.15
C HIS A 156 0.47 -10.35 -15.81
N ARG A 157 1.50 -11.11 -15.43
CA ARG A 157 1.60 -11.76 -14.10
C ARG A 157 1.93 -10.77 -12.96
N GLU A 158 2.56 -9.64 -13.29
CA GLU A 158 2.94 -8.60 -12.33
C GLU A 158 1.99 -7.41 -12.41
N SER A 159 1.75 -6.71 -11.30
CA SER A 159 0.86 -5.53 -11.27
C SER A 159 1.61 -4.25 -11.68
N ARG A 160 0.89 -3.26 -12.22
CA ARG A 160 1.44 -1.90 -12.49
C ARG A 160 2.12 -1.30 -11.27
N ALA A 161 1.45 -1.42 -10.12
CA ALA A 161 1.98 -0.99 -8.84
C ALA A 161 3.35 -1.63 -8.57
N ALA A 162 3.51 -2.93 -8.83
CA ALA A 162 4.78 -3.61 -8.63
C ALA A 162 5.91 -3.01 -9.47
N ARG A 163 5.69 -2.71 -10.75
CA ARG A 163 6.73 -2.11 -11.60
C ARG A 163 7.04 -0.67 -11.23
N ALA A 164 6.02 0.16 -10.98
CA ALA A 164 6.22 1.53 -10.51
C ALA A 164 6.98 1.55 -9.17
N MET A 165 6.64 0.62 -8.27
CA MET A 165 7.35 0.42 -7.01
C MET A 165 8.81 0.03 -7.23
N GLU A 166 9.14 -0.84 -8.18
CA GLU A 166 10.55 -1.16 -8.49
C GLU A 166 11.35 0.07 -8.91
N ILE A 167 10.77 0.93 -9.76
CA ILE A 167 11.44 2.14 -10.24
C ILE A 167 11.61 3.12 -9.06
N VAL A 168 10.57 3.37 -8.27
CA VAL A 168 10.62 4.26 -7.10
C VAL A 168 11.57 3.73 -6.02
N LYS A 169 11.64 2.42 -5.79
CA LYS A 169 12.57 1.81 -4.82
C LYS A 169 14.04 2.00 -5.19
N ARG A 170 14.36 2.21 -6.46
CA ARG A 170 15.73 2.48 -6.92
C ARG A 170 16.11 3.95 -6.80
N THR A 171 15.16 4.83 -6.48
CA THR A 171 15.45 6.25 -6.28
C THR A 171 16.30 6.42 -5.01
N PRO A 172 17.39 7.20 -5.05
CA PRO A 172 18.20 7.51 -3.88
C PRO A 172 17.37 8.15 -2.75
N PRO A 173 17.84 8.07 -1.48
CA PRO A 173 17.18 8.76 -0.37
C PRO A 173 17.01 10.26 -0.66
N VAL A 174 15.83 10.79 -0.35
CA VAL A 174 15.50 12.19 -0.60
C VAL A 174 15.89 13.04 0.60
N ALA A 175 16.71 14.07 0.39
CA ALA A 175 17.05 15.02 1.45
C ALA A 175 15.84 15.88 1.84
N LEU A 176 15.65 16.09 3.14
CA LEU A 176 14.60 16.98 3.68
C LEU A 176 15.10 18.40 3.92
N PHE A 177 16.42 18.58 4.02
CA PHE A 177 17.05 19.86 4.29
C PHE A 177 18.01 20.17 3.15
N ASP A 178 18.06 21.43 2.74
CA ASP A 178 19.05 21.90 1.77
C ASP A 178 20.44 21.94 2.43
N GLU A 179 21.50 21.77 1.64
CA GLU A 179 22.87 21.76 2.16
C GLU A 179 23.18 23.07 2.90
N GLY A 180 23.35 23.00 4.22
CA GLY A 180 23.69 24.14 5.07
C GLY A 180 22.52 24.85 5.76
N GLU A 181 21.26 24.43 5.55
CA GLU A 181 20.15 24.94 6.35
C GLU A 181 20.13 24.28 7.75
N PRO A 182 20.14 25.05 8.85
CA PRO A 182 19.87 24.50 10.16
C PRO A 182 18.43 23.96 10.20
N ALA A 183 18.18 22.97 11.06
CA ALA A 183 16.81 22.54 11.39
C ALA A 183 15.95 23.79 11.68
N PRO A 184 14.71 23.86 11.17
CA PRO A 184 13.94 25.09 11.12
C PRO A 184 13.84 25.71 12.50
N SER A 185 14.53 26.83 12.67
CA SER A 185 14.51 27.68 13.86
C SER A 185 13.87 29.00 13.47
N LEU A 186 12.62 28.98 12.99
CA LEU A 186 11.93 30.22 12.62
C LEU A 186 10.43 30.27 12.99
N PRO A 187 9.98 31.43 13.52
CA PRO A 187 8.57 31.76 13.73
C PRO A 187 7.90 31.93 12.37
N GLY A 188 6.97 31.02 12.05
CA GLY A 188 6.36 30.92 10.72
C GLY A 188 5.72 29.56 10.45
N ALA A 189 6.10 28.53 11.22
CA ALA A 189 5.45 27.21 11.31
C ALA A 189 3.95 27.26 11.72
N ALA A 190 3.37 28.45 11.84
CA ALA A 190 1.99 28.70 12.24
C ALA A 190 0.93 28.41 11.15
N GLN A 191 1.27 27.96 9.94
CA GLN A 191 0.29 27.88 8.84
C GLN A 191 -0.26 26.48 8.51
N ARG A 192 0.28 25.39 9.05
CA ARG A 192 -0.35 24.06 8.92
C ARG A 192 -0.47 23.40 10.29
N PRO A 193 -1.70 23.18 10.79
CA PRO A 193 -1.87 22.55 12.09
C PRO A 193 -1.38 21.11 12.01
N TRP A 194 -0.33 20.79 12.78
CA TRP A 194 0.03 19.42 13.07
C TRP A 194 -1.04 18.81 13.98
N LYS A 195 -1.54 17.65 13.59
CA LYS A 195 -2.53 16.90 14.36
C LYS A 195 -1.90 15.62 14.90
N ARG A 196 -1.84 15.52 16.23
CA ARG A 196 -1.46 14.28 16.89
C ARG A 196 -2.58 13.25 16.73
N MET A 197 -2.23 12.10 16.19
CA MET A 197 -3.14 10.97 16.05
C MET A 197 -3.00 10.01 17.25
N PRO A 198 -4.09 9.33 17.65
CA PRO A 198 -4.00 8.22 18.60
C PRO A 198 -3.07 7.12 18.10
N THR A 199 -2.48 6.37 19.02
CA THR A 199 -1.64 5.21 18.67
C THR A 199 -2.47 4.16 17.92
N LEU A 200 -1.99 3.78 16.73
CA LEU A 200 -2.62 2.76 15.90
C LEU A 200 -1.99 1.41 16.19
N LYS A 201 -2.81 0.37 16.34
CA LYS A 201 -2.35 -1.01 16.58
C LYS A 201 -2.62 -1.89 15.37
N LYS A 202 -1.61 -2.62 14.90
CA LYS A 202 -1.69 -3.56 13.77
C LYS A 202 -0.99 -4.87 14.12
N LYS A 203 -1.39 -5.96 13.47
CA LYS A 203 -0.71 -7.25 13.57
C LYS A 203 0.29 -7.40 12.41
N SER A 204 1.48 -7.93 12.69
CA SER A 204 2.50 -8.21 11.67
C SER A 204 2.10 -9.42 10.81
N HIS A 205 2.89 -9.67 9.76
CA HIS A 205 2.82 -10.93 9.02
C HIS A 205 3.23 -12.09 9.94
N GLU A 206 2.40 -13.12 10.09
CA GLU A 206 2.85 -14.39 10.66
C GLU A 206 3.78 -15.03 9.63
N PRO A 207 5.10 -15.21 9.88
CA PRO A 207 5.93 -15.91 8.93
C PRO A 207 5.33 -17.30 8.75
N LEU A 208 4.96 -17.65 7.52
CA LEU A 208 4.56 -19.01 7.15
C LEU A 208 5.65 -19.93 7.69
N ARG A 209 5.39 -20.58 8.83
CA ARG A 209 6.30 -21.58 9.38
C ARG A 209 6.37 -22.67 8.33
N THR A 210 7.56 -22.80 7.73
CA THR A 210 8.01 -23.82 6.77
C THR A 210 7.31 -23.85 5.41
N PRO A 211 8.06 -24.13 4.32
CA PRO A 211 7.42 -24.57 3.09
C PRO A 211 6.68 -25.86 3.46
N ARG A 212 5.35 -25.89 3.29
CA ARG A 212 4.73 -27.19 3.01
C ARG A 212 5.45 -27.67 1.76
N GLU A 213 6.36 -28.63 1.94
CA GLU A 213 6.71 -29.55 0.86
C GLU A 213 5.37 -29.98 0.29
N VAL A 214 5.04 -29.43 -0.89
CA VAL A 214 4.09 -30.09 -1.76
C VAL A 214 4.83 -31.37 -2.10
N SER A 215 4.57 -32.43 -1.34
CA SER A 215 5.01 -33.77 -1.68
C SER A 215 4.46 -34.01 -3.07
N LEU A 216 5.34 -33.84 -4.05
CA LEU A 216 5.12 -34.21 -5.42
C LEU A 216 5.03 -35.73 -5.36
N VAL A 217 3.81 -36.24 -5.23
CA VAL A 217 3.52 -37.66 -5.35
C VAL A 217 3.85 -38.01 -6.79
N VAL A 218 5.12 -38.38 -7.01
CA VAL A 218 5.56 -39.06 -8.21
C VAL A 218 4.72 -40.32 -8.29
N ALA A 219 3.93 -40.41 -9.36
CA ALA A 219 3.15 -41.58 -9.71
C ALA A 219 4.09 -42.76 -9.97
N GLY A 220 4.42 -43.49 -8.90
CA GLY A 220 4.95 -44.84 -8.98
C GLY A 220 3.84 -45.77 -9.44
N GLU A 221 4.06 -46.40 -10.59
CA GLU A 221 3.30 -47.56 -11.03
C GLU A 221 3.20 -48.59 -9.90
N ARG A 222 1.97 -48.92 -9.48
CA ARG A 222 1.64 -50.28 -9.03
C ARG A 222 0.15 -50.54 -9.24
N ARG A 223 -0.07 -51.40 -10.24
CA ARG A 223 -1.14 -52.38 -10.43
C ARG A 223 -2.23 -52.41 -9.36
N GLY A 224 -3.47 -52.32 -9.85
CA GLY A 224 -4.55 -53.19 -9.38
C GLY A 224 -5.75 -52.48 -8.78
N GLY A 225 -6.88 -52.55 -9.49
CA GLY A 225 -8.21 -52.65 -8.86
C GLY A 225 -8.93 -51.36 -8.50
N LEU A 226 -10.10 -51.17 -9.13
CA LEU A 226 -11.21 -50.29 -8.76
C LEU A 226 -10.99 -48.77 -8.84
N ARG A 227 -11.18 -48.23 -10.05
CA ARG A 227 -11.53 -46.82 -10.27
C ARG A 227 -13.05 -46.61 -10.18
N ARG A 228 -13.43 -45.62 -9.36
CA ARG A 228 -14.40 -44.53 -9.63
C ARG A 228 -15.86 -44.89 -9.92
N LEU A 229 -16.70 -44.78 -8.89
CA LEU A 229 -18.13 -44.46 -9.03
C LEU A 229 -18.62 -43.80 -7.74
N PHE A 230 -18.29 -42.54 -7.47
CA PHE A 230 -19.06 -41.69 -6.53
C PHE A 230 -18.61 -40.24 -6.74
N GLY A 231 -19.46 -39.46 -7.42
CA GLY A 231 -19.20 -38.06 -7.77
C GLY A 231 -20.07 -37.50 -8.89
N CYS A 232 -20.83 -38.33 -9.61
CA CYS A 232 -21.86 -37.88 -10.57
C CYS A 232 -23.30 -37.89 -9.98
N PHE A 233 -23.48 -38.21 -8.70
CA PHE A 233 -24.82 -38.44 -8.13
C PHE A 233 -25.55 -37.18 -7.66
N THR A 234 -24.87 -36.06 -7.42
CA THR A 234 -25.54 -34.80 -7.02
C THR A 234 -26.01 -33.97 -8.23
N ALA A 235 -25.31 -34.03 -9.36
CA ALA A 235 -25.72 -33.35 -10.58
C ALA A 235 -26.93 -34.03 -11.25
N LEU A 236 -27.00 -35.37 -11.26
CA LEU A 236 -28.07 -36.13 -11.92
C LEU A 236 -29.42 -36.06 -11.16
N ALA A 237 -29.40 -35.99 -9.83
CA ALA A 237 -30.61 -35.90 -9.01
C ALA A 237 -31.33 -34.55 -9.18
N MET A 238 -30.58 -33.46 -9.38
CA MET A 238 -31.15 -32.12 -9.63
C MET A 238 -31.78 -32.02 -11.02
N THR A 239 -31.20 -32.66 -12.05
CA THR A 239 -31.79 -32.70 -13.40
C THR A 239 -33.06 -33.56 -13.46
N LEU A 240 -33.13 -34.65 -12.71
CA LEU A 240 -34.30 -35.54 -12.69
C LEU A 240 -35.53 -34.87 -12.04
N VAL A 241 -35.32 -34.06 -10.99
CA VAL A 241 -36.39 -33.27 -10.36
C VAL A 241 -36.90 -32.16 -11.29
N ALA A 242 -36.01 -31.50 -12.04
CA ALA A 242 -36.40 -30.46 -13.00
C ALA A 242 -37.22 -31.02 -14.18
N VAL A 243 -36.88 -32.22 -14.67
CA VAL A 243 -37.62 -32.88 -15.76
C VAL A 243 -38.98 -33.40 -15.29
N GLN A 244 -39.11 -33.91 -14.06
CA GLN A 244 -40.42 -34.31 -13.52
C GLN A 244 -41.41 -33.13 -13.38
N GLN A 245 -40.93 -31.93 -13.03
CA GLN A 245 -41.81 -30.75 -12.94
C GLN A 245 -42.27 -30.24 -14.32
N LEU A 246 -41.46 -30.41 -15.36
CA LEU A 246 -41.83 -30.07 -16.73
C LEU A 246 -42.87 -31.04 -17.32
N VAL A 247 -42.80 -32.32 -16.99
CA VAL A 247 -43.79 -33.34 -17.42
C VAL A 247 -45.13 -33.17 -16.68
N ALA A 248 -45.11 -32.76 -15.40
CA ALA A 248 -46.34 -32.50 -14.64
C ALA A 248 -47.13 -31.26 -15.13
N CYS A 249 -46.49 -30.37 -15.91
CA CYS A 249 -47.12 -29.16 -16.48
C CYS A 249 -47.56 -29.31 -17.95
N GLY A 250 -47.57 -30.53 -18.51
CA GLY A 250 -48.26 -30.82 -19.77
C GLY A 250 -47.57 -30.35 -21.06
N ALA A 251 -46.24 -30.17 -21.07
CA ALA A 251 -45.51 -29.85 -22.30
C ALA A 251 -45.05 -31.12 -23.02
N SER A 252 -45.66 -31.44 -24.18
CA SER A 252 -45.19 -32.49 -25.09
C SER A 252 -44.06 -31.95 -25.98
N ILE A 253 -42.88 -32.57 -25.92
CA ILE A 253 -41.74 -32.28 -26.79
C ILE A 253 -41.81 -33.22 -28.01
N HIS A 254 -41.95 -32.66 -29.21
CA HIS A 254 -41.80 -33.40 -30.48
C HIS A 254 -40.30 -33.54 -30.81
N PRO A 255 -39.80 -34.76 -31.08
CA PRO A 255 -38.45 -34.93 -31.63
C PRO A 255 -38.47 -34.73 -33.15
N GLY A 256 -37.62 -33.80 -33.61
CA GLY A 256 -37.07 -33.74 -34.97
C GLY A 256 -35.59 -34.05 -34.93
#